data_AF-A0A644ZWN2-F1
#
_entry.id   AF-A0A644ZWN2-F1
#
_cell.length_a   1.000
_cell.length_b   1.000
_cell.length_c   1.000
_cell.angle_alpha   90.00
_cell.angle_beta   90.00
_cell.angle_gamma   90.00
#
_symmetry.space_group_name_H-M   'P 1'
#
loop_
_entity.id
_entity.type
_entity.pdbx_description
1 polymer ?
#
loop_
_entity_poly.entity_id
_entity_poly.type
_entity_poly.pdbx_seq_one_letter_code
_entity_poly.pdbx_strand_id
1 'polypeptide(L)'
;MQKEINQLNVDKHLFTTGSYSCYLTDAASIPMIMHELGRRREEAFRAVGEGTGRPLDLDSYDEYYQHLILWDKQKSRLVGAYRLGLGHDIIKHKGVKGFYTQTLFSYEGPFTEILSQSLELGRSFVVLEYQKEALPLVLLIKGLIYAVVRNKNVRYLLGPVSISSWYPKFYRSLMVYYLRKMHSAGDLEKYATPRNPFFPDYLRSNPDDLLAGKTDTIEKFDRFLLRMSNNEYRLPTLVKKYLKINCKIVTYNVDPDFNYCVDGLVLLDLKEVSRSEIEALTKGEAGREKVLERFGFTQGTGS
;
A
#
# COMPACT_ATOMS: atom_id res chain seq x y z
N MET A 1 11.58 -0.87 -23.10
CA MET A 1 11.82 -1.31 -21.71
C MET A 1 13.30 -1.28 -21.32
N GLN A 2 14.15 -2.28 -21.64
CA GLN A 2 15.56 -2.27 -21.17
C GLN A 2 16.33 -0.99 -21.57
N LYS A 3 16.11 -0.50 -22.80
CA LYS A 3 16.66 0.78 -23.25
C LYS A 3 16.24 1.97 -22.37
N GLU A 4 14.96 2.02 -21.96
CA GLU A 4 14.45 3.09 -21.08
C GLU A 4 15.10 3.01 -19.70
N ILE A 5 15.20 1.81 -19.10
CA ILE A 5 15.92 1.62 -17.83
C ILE A 5 17.36 2.13 -17.92
N ASN A 6 18.05 1.84 -19.01
CA ASN A 6 19.43 2.28 -19.21
C ASN A 6 19.56 3.79 -19.47
N GLN A 7 18.49 4.45 -19.90
CA GLN A 7 18.43 5.88 -20.17
C GLN A 7 17.92 6.70 -18.97
N LEU A 8 17.39 6.05 -17.94
CA LEU A 8 16.99 6.72 -16.71
C LEU A 8 18.20 7.39 -16.06
N ASN A 9 18.02 8.65 -15.68
CA ASN A 9 19.03 9.41 -14.96
C ASN A 9 19.35 8.73 -13.61
N VAL A 10 20.58 8.94 -13.14
CA VAL A 10 21.08 8.34 -11.88
C VAL A 10 20.24 8.75 -10.67
N ASP A 11 19.64 9.95 -10.69
CA ASP A 11 18.76 10.42 -9.63
C ASP A 11 17.46 9.62 -9.54
N LYS A 12 17.00 8.94 -10.59
CA LYS A 12 15.79 8.09 -10.56
C LYS A 12 16.03 6.73 -9.93
N HIS A 13 17.29 6.27 -9.89
CA HIS A 13 17.67 5.02 -9.23
C HIS A 13 17.66 5.17 -7.70
N LEU A 14 17.05 4.21 -6.99
CA LEU A 14 16.99 4.22 -5.52
C LEU A 14 18.05 3.31 -4.91
N PHE A 15 18.08 2.04 -5.31
CA PHE A 15 19.05 1.04 -4.83
C PHE A 15 19.09 -0.19 -5.75
N THR A 16 20.09 -1.05 -5.54
CA THR A 16 20.20 -2.36 -6.18
C THR A 16 20.49 -3.41 -5.12
N THR A 17 19.72 -4.50 -5.10
CA THR A 17 19.92 -5.64 -4.20
C THR A 17 19.94 -6.93 -5.03
N GLY A 18 21.11 -7.54 -5.18
CA GLY A 18 21.30 -8.69 -6.08
C GLY A 18 21.05 -8.31 -7.55
N SER A 19 20.19 -9.07 -8.23
CA SER A 19 19.76 -8.78 -9.61
C SER A 19 18.67 -7.71 -9.71
N TYR A 20 18.07 -7.29 -8.58
CA TYR A 20 16.95 -6.36 -8.57
C TYR A 20 17.41 -4.92 -8.42
N SER A 21 16.90 -4.03 -9.26
CA SER A 21 17.10 -2.59 -9.16
C SER A 21 15.76 -1.86 -9.02
N CYS A 22 15.70 -0.92 -8.09
CA CYS A 22 14.49 -0.15 -7.80
C CYS A 22 14.66 1.30 -8.28
N TYR A 23 13.63 1.84 -8.92
CA TYR A 23 13.62 3.18 -9.49
C TYR A 23 12.34 3.91 -9.09
N LEU A 24 12.43 5.23 -8.95
CA LEU A 24 11.29 6.14 -8.79
C LEU A 24 11.30 7.14 -9.93
N THR A 25 10.27 7.10 -10.78
CA THR A 25 10.24 7.90 -12.01
C THR A 25 8.85 8.37 -12.39
N ASP A 26 8.75 9.31 -13.31
CA ASP A 26 7.51 9.74 -13.95
C ASP A 26 7.19 8.89 -15.19
N ALA A 27 5.93 8.88 -15.61
CA ALA A 27 5.47 8.09 -16.75
C ALA A 27 6.13 8.49 -18.08
N ALA A 28 6.41 9.79 -18.27
CA ALA A 28 7.00 10.32 -19.50
C ALA A 28 8.42 9.76 -19.77
N SER A 29 9.16 9.45 -18.71
CA SER A 29 10.50 8.87 -18.81
C SER A 29 10.51 7.38 -19.20
N ILE A 30 9.36 6.68 -19.10
CA ILE A 30 9.29 5.22 -19.25
C ILE A 30 8.02 4.73 -19.98
N PRO A 31 7.67 5.25 -21.17
CA PRO A 31 6.40 4.98 -21.83
C PRO A 31 6.15 3.48 -22.15
N MET A 32 7.16 2.73 -22.58
CA MET A 32 6.99 1.29 -22.86
C MET A 32 6.87 0.47 -21.58
N ILE A 33 7.59 0.83 -20.52
CA ILE A 33 7.39 0.21 -19.20
C ILE A 33 6.01 0.56 -18.64
N MET A 34 5.49 1.77 -18.86
CA MET A 34 4.13 2.13 -18.42
C MET A 34 3.07 1.26 -19.08
N HIS A 35 3.20 1.01 -20.39
CA HIS A 35 2.30 0.08 -21.08
C HIS A 35 2.38 -1.34 -20.51
N GLU A 36 3.59 -1.87 -20.29
CA GLU A 36 3.77 -3.18 -19.69
C GLU A 36 3.29 -3.21 -18.23
N LEU A 37 3.55 -2.16 -17.46
CA LEU A 37 3.10 -2.01 -16.09
C LEU A 37 1.58 -2.12 -16.03
N GLY A 38 0.85 -1.39 -16.88
CA GLY A 38 -0.62 -1.44 -16.92
C GLY A 38 -1.16 -2.85 -17.23
N ARG A 39 -0.52 -3.57 -18.15
CA ARG A 39 -0.88 -4.97 -18.47
C ARG A 39 -0.65 -5.89 -17.27
N ARG A 40 0.56 -5.85 -16.71
CA ARG A 40 0.98 -6.74 -15.61
C ARG A 40 0.26 -6.43 -14.30
N ARG A 41 -0.11 -5.17 -14.11
CA ARG A 41 -0.90 -4.68 -12.99
C ARG A 41 -2.29 -5.30 -12.99
N GLU A 42 -2.99 -5.21 -14.12
CA GLU A 42 -4.30 -5.85 -14.27
C GLU A 42 -4.20 -7.38 -14.16
N GLU A 43 -3.21 -8.03 -14.78
CA GLU A 43 -3.02 -9.48 -14.65
C GLU A 43 -2.87 -9.92 -13.19
N ALA A 44 -2.11 -9.15 -12.40
CA ALA A 44 -1.90 -9.42 -10.98
C ALA A 44 -3.19 -9.23 -10.16
N PHE A 45 -3.94 -8.16 -10.39
CA PHE A 45 -5.20 -7.91 -9.68
C PHE A 45 -6.29 -8.92 -10.05
N ARG A 46 -6.43 -9.24 -11.34
CA ARG A 46 -7.40 -10.22 -11.81
C ARG A 46 -7.17 -11.61 -11.21
N ALA A 47 -5.91 -12.00 -11.01
CA ALA A 47 -5.56 -13.30 -10.43
C ALA A 47 -6.03 -13.47 -8.96
N VAL A 48 -6.35 -12.37 -8.28
CA VAL A 48 -6.85 -12.39 -6.89
C VAL A 48 -8.30 -11.93 -6.78
N GLY A 49 -9.02 -11.82 -7.91
CA GLY A 49 -10.41 -11.40 -7.92
C GLY A 49 -10.63 -9.91 -7.75
N GLU A 50 -9.64 -9.12 -8.12
CA GLU A 50 -9.68 -7.66 -8.13
C GLU A 50 -9.48 -7.17 -9.57
N GLY A 51 -9.28 -5.87 -9.77
CA GLY A 51 -8.95 -5.31 -11.07
C GLY A 51 -10.14 -4.71 -11.80
N THR A 52 -9.84 -4.06 -12.91
CA THR A 52 -10.80 -3.24 -13.67
C THR A 52 -11.49 -4.02 -14.79
N GLY A 53 -10.99 -5.22 -15.12
CA GLY A 53 -11.46 -6.01 -16.26
C GLY A 53 -10.96 -5.51 -17.62
N ARG A 54 -10.21 -4.40 -17.67
CA ARG A 54 -9.66 -3.85 -18.91
C ARG A 54 -8.39 -4.59 -19.33
N PRO A 55 -7.87 -4.42 -20.57
CA PRO A 55 -6.59 -5.01 -20.95
C PRO A 55 -5.38 -4.36 -20.26
N LEU A 56 -5.49 -3.07 -19.96
CA LEU A 56 -4.50 -2.27 -19.26
C LEU A 56 -5.22 -1.58 -18.09
N ASP A 57 -4.74 -1.81 -16.88
CA ASP A 57 -5.12 -0.96 -15.75
C ASP A 57 -4.20 0.27 -15.83
N LEU A 58 -4.66 1.34 -16.49
CA LEU A 58 -4.03 2.68 -16.54
C LEU A 58 -5.13 3.74 -16.46
N ASP A 59 -4.85 4.85 -15.79
CA ASP A 59 -5.79 5.97 -15.62
C ASP A 59 -5.09 7.34 -15.66
N SER A 60 -5.86 8.43 -15.56
CA SER A 60 -5.33 9.79 -15.63
C SER A 60 -4.40 10.16 -14.47
N TYR A 61 -4.42 9.42 -13.35
CA TYR A 61 -3.52 9.67 -12.23
C TYR A 61 -2.09 9.25 -12.61
N ASP A 62 -1.93 8.23 -13.47
CA ASP A 62 -0.61 7.76 -13.91
C ASP A 62 0.23 8.85 -14.61
N GLU A 63 -0.40 9.92 -15.12
CA GLU A 63 0.27 11.04 -15.81
C GLU A 63 1.09 11.94 -14.87
N TYR A 64 0.65 12.11 -13.62
CA TYR A 64 1.28 13.04 -12.66
C TYR A 64 1.68 12.38 -11.34
N TYR A 65 1.35 11.12 -11.15
CA TYR A 65 1.91 10.31 -10.08
C TYR A 65 3.28 9.78 -10.49
N GLN A 66 4.12 9.56 -9.50
CA GLN A 66 5.38 8.85 -9.68
C GLN A 66 5.15 7.34 -9.62
N HIS A 67 6.03 6.60 -10.27
CA HIS A 67 6.01 5.16 -10.38
C HIS A 67 7.27 4.59 -9.74
N LEU A 68 7.09 3.88 -8.64
CA LEU A 68 8.13 3.09 -8.01
C LEU A 68 8.15 1.72 -8.69
N ILE A 69 9.17 1.44 -9.49
CA ILE A 69 9.28 0.19 -10.24
C ILE A 69 10.41 -0.68 -9.69
N LEU A 70 10.18 -1.99 -9.65
CA LEU A 70 11.21 -2.99 -9.37
C LEU A 70 11.53 -3.75 -10.66
N TRP A 71 12.80 -3.74 -11.05
CA TRP A 71 13.29 -4.33 -12.29
C TRP A 71 14.26 -5.47 -11.99
N ASP A 72 14.07 -6.62 -12.63
CA ASP A 72 15.04 -7.72 -12.62
C ASP A 72 16.02 -7.51 -13.78
N LYS A 73 17.25 -7.14 -13.46
CA LYS A 73 18.30 -6.89 -14.46
C LYS A 73 18.75 -8.16 -15.19
N GLN A 74 18.69 -9.31 -14.53
CA GLN A 74 19.15 -10.57 -15.12
C GLN A 74 18.16 -11.07 -16.17
N LYS A 75 16.87 -10.92 -15.89
CA LYS A 75 15.78 -11.35 -16.78
C LYS A 75 15.22 -10.21 -17.64
N SER A 76 15.73 -9.00 -17.48
CA SER A 76 15.30 -7.78 -18.18
C SER A 76 13.78 -7.60 -18.18
N ARG A 77 13.15 -7.70 -17.01
CA ARG A 77 11.69 -7.63 -16.87
C ARG A 77 11.21 -6.91 -15.62
N LEU A 78 9.99 -6.38 -15.70
CA LEU A 78 9.29 -5.78 -14.58
C LEU A 78 8.92 -6.86 -13.55
N VAL A 79 9.16 -6.56 -12.28
CA VAL A 79 8.89 -7.46 -11.14
C VAL A 79 7.64 -7.02 -10.39
N GLY A 80 7.41 -5.72 -10.31
CA GLY A 80 6.28 -5.13 -9.61
C GLY A 80 6.44 -3.62 -9.53
N ALA A 81 5.39 -2.95 -9.06
CA ALA A 81 5.41 -1.51 -8.91
C ALA A 81 4.46 -1.00 -7.83
N TYR A 82 4.63 0.27 -7.48
CA TYR A 82 3.70 1.11 -6.74
C TYR A 82 3.49 2.42 -7.48
N ARG A 83 2.30 3.01 -7.34
CA ARG A 83 1.98 4.36 -7.76
C ARG A 83 2.00 5.31 -6.56
N LEU A 84 2.68 6.44 -6.69
CA LEU A 84 3.05 7.36 -5.61
C LEU A 84 2.61 8.79 -5.94
N GLY A 85 1.67 9.33 -5.17
CA GLY A 85 1.17 10.70 -5.30
C GLY A 85 1.72 11.62 -4.23
N LEU A 86 2.51 12.63 -4.60
CA LEU A 86 3.05 13.60 -3.65
C LEU A 86 1.94 14.57 -3.22
N GLY A 87 1.48 14.44 -1.98
CA GLY A 87 0.30 15.16 -1.50
C GLY A 87 0.40 16.68 -1.59
N HIS A 88 1.57 17.24 -1.28
CA HIS A 88 1.81 18.69 -1.40
C HIS A 88 1.69 19.20 -2.84
N ASP A 89 2.20 18.44 -3.82
CA ASP A 89 2.11 18.79 -5.23
C ASP A 89 0.68 18.63 -5.74
N ILE A 90 0.01 17.53 -5.38
CA ILE A 90 -1.38 17.26 -5.78
C ILE A 90 -2.31 18.33 -5.23
N ILE A 91 -2.22 18.66 -3.93
CA ILE A 91 -3.03 19.72 -3.31
C ILE A 91 -2.80 21.05 -4.03
N LYS A 92 -1.53 21.42 -4.26
CA LYS A 92 -1.18 22.71 -4.88
C LYS A 92 -1.73 22.85 -6.29
N HIS A 93 -1.70 21.79 -7.10
CA HIS A 93 -2.02 21.86 -8.53
C HIS A 93 -3.44 21.40 -8.89
N LYS A 94 -4.03 20.50 -8.11
CA LYS A 94 -5.32 19.85 -8.41
C LYS A 94 -6.29 19.85 -7.23
N GLY A 95 -5.87 20.33 -6.06
CA GLY A 95 -6.64 20.27 -4.82
C GLY A 95 -6.93 18.81 -4.39
N VAL A 96 -7.86 18.65 -3.47
CA VAL A 96 -8.27 17.33 -2.95
C VAL A 96 -8.78 16.39 -4.06
N LYS A 97 -9.39 16.94 -5.12
CA LYS A 97 -9.87 16.16 -6.28
C LYS A 97 -8.76 15.51 -7.09
N GLY A 98 -7.51 15.93 -6.91
CA GLY A 98 -6.36 15.33 -7.57
C GLY A 98 -5.91 14.01 -6.96
N PHE A 99 -6.42 13.62 -5.79
CA PHE A 99 -6.09 12.35 -5.14
C PHE A 99 -6.91 11.21 -5.74
N TYR A 100 -6.31 10.04 -5.93
CA TYR A 100 -7.06 8.85 -6.33
C TYR A 100 -8.02 8.46 -5.22
N THR A 101 -7.59 8.47 -3.97
CA THR A 101 -8.44 8.10 -2.83
C THR A 101 -9.67 8.99 -2.66
N GLN A 102 -9.68 10.21 -3.23
CA GLN A 102 -10.87 11.05 -3.28
C GLN A 102 -12.01 10.44 -4.12
N THR A 103 -11.74 9.47 -5.02
CA THR A 103 -12.80 8.73 -5.73
C THR A 103 -13.49 7.70 -4.82
N LEU A 104 -12.83 7.27 -3.75
CA LEU A 104 -13.33 6.25 -2.81
C LEU A 104 -13.85 6.86 -1.51
N PHE A 105 -13.26 7.98 -1.09
CA PHE A 105 -13.56 8.66 0.16
C PHE A 105 -13.74 10.16 -0.09
N SER A 106 -14.63 10.79 0.67
CA SER A 106 -14.75 12.25 0.74
C SER A 106 -14.08 12.74 1.99
N TYR A 107 -13.23 13.76 1.87
CA TYR A 107 -12.46 14.33 2.98
C TYR A 107 -13.06 15.64 3.48
N GLU A 108 -13.03 15.81 4.80
CA GLU A 108 -13.52 17.00 5.49
C GLU A 108 -12.53 17.53 6.53
N GLY A 109 -12.72 18.79 6.91
CA GLY A 109 -12.02 19.43 8.03
C GLY A 109 -10.50 19.25 7.99
N PRO A 110 -9.87 18.80 9.10
CA PRO A 110 -8.42 18.73 9.24
C PRO A 110 -7.76 17.68 8.33
N PHE A 111 -8.52 16.78 7.69
CA PHE A 111 -7.93 15.72 6.87
C PHE A 111 -7.20 16.27 5.64
N THR A 112 -7.57 17.46 5.16
CA THR A 112 -6.86 18.13 4.06
C THR A 112 -5.39 18.43 4.38
N GLU A 113 -5.06 18.71 5.64
CA GLU A 113 -3.67 18.91 6.05
C GLU A 113 -2.90 17.59 6.13
N ILE A 114 -3.57 16.49 6.47
CA ILE A 114 -2.97 15.14 6.39
C ILE A 114 -2.66 14.84 4.93
N LEU A 115 -3.58 15.12 4.00
CA LEU A 115 -3.38 14.94 2.57
C LEU A 115 -2.19 15.77 2.05
N SER A 116 -2.06 17.05 2.43
CA SER A 116 -0.95 17.91 1.98
C SER A 116 0.42 17.38 2.43
N GLN A 117 0.46 16.72 3.59
CA GLN A 117 1.66 16.09 4.14
C GLN A 117 1.78 14.60 3.78
N SER A 118 0.99 14.09 2.85
CA SER A 118 0.98 12.66 2.54
C SER A 118 1.80 12.29 1.31
N LEU A 119 2.17 11.01 1.24
CA LEU A 119 2.45 10.29 0.01
C LEU A 119 1.32 9.30 -0.19
N GLU A 120 0.46 9.55 -1.18
CA GLU A 120 -0.61 8.64 -1.55
C GLU A 120 -0.02 7.42 -2.26
N LEU A 121 -0.32 6.23 -1.77
CA LEU A 121 0.08 4.96 -2.30
C LEU A 121 -1.12 4.30 -2.97
N GLY A 122 -0.89 3.69 -4.13
CA GLY A 122 -1.91 2.88 -4.76
C GLY A 122 -1.30 1.90 -5.74
N ARG A 123 -2.17 1.06 -6.30
CA ARG A 123 -1.86 0.24 -7.47
C ARG A 123 -0.61 -0.63 -7.25
N SER A 124 -0.42 -1.09 -6.01
CA SER A 124 0.71 -1.92 -5.63
C SER A 124 0.55 -3.35 -6.12
N PHE A 125 1.50 -3.86 -6.89
CA PHE A 125 1.44 -5.24 -7.35
C PHE A 125 2.83 -5.86 -7.49
N VAL A 126 2.85 -7.18 -7.40
CA VAL A 126 3.98 -8.02 -7.82
C VAL A 126 3.47 -8.89 -8.95
N VAL A 127 4.27 -8.97 -10.00
CA VAL A 127 4.03 -9.79 -11.19
C VAL A 127 3.90 -11.26 -10.79
N LEU A 128 2.94 -12.00 -11.39
CA LEU A 128 2.52 -13.35 -10.96
C LEU A 128 3.69 -14.33 -10.75
N GLU A 129 4.67 -14.33 -11.66
CA GLU A 129 5.84 -15.19 -11.65
C GLU A 129 6.75 -14.95 -10.44
N TYR A 130 6.63 -13.79 -9.79
CA TYR A 130 7.42 -13.38 -8.64
C TYR A 130 6.62 -13.43 -7.32
N GLN A 131 5.31 -13.65 -7.35
CA GLN A 131 4.46 -13.62 -6.15
C GLN A 131 4.76 -14.74 -5.14
N LYS A 132 5.37 -15.83 -5.59
CA LYS A 132 5.81 -16.93 -4.70
C LYS A 132 7.08 -16.58 -3.94
N GLU A 133 7.80 -15.53 -4.35
CA GLU A 133 9.01 -15.07 -3.70
C GLU A 133 8.68 -13.98 -2.68
N ALA A 134 9.23 -14.06 -1.47
CA ALA A 134 9.02 -13.03 -0.46
C ALA A 134 9.78 -11.73 -0.76
N LEU A 135 10.92 -11.83 -1.46
CA LEU A 135 11.87 -10.73 -1.66
C LEU A 135 11.30 -9.56 -2.51
N PRO A 136 10.62 -9.77 -3.65
CA PRO A 136 10.05 -8.69 -4.46
C PRO A 136 9.20 -7.68 -3.68
N LEU A 137 8.25 -8.16 -2.87
CA LEU A 137 7.40 -7.28 -2.07
C LEU A 137 8.21 -6.52 -1.01
N VAL A 138 9.19 -7.19 -0.38
CA VAL A 138 10.10 -6.56 0.60
C VAL A 138 10.91 -5.43 -0.06
N LEU A 139 11.41 -5.64 -1.28
CA LEU A 139 12.15 -4.62 -2.02
C LEU A 139 11.27 -3.46 -2.46
N LEU A 140 10.01 -3.70 -2.85
CA LEU A 140 9.07 -2.60 -3.13
C LEU A 140 8.79 -1.76 -1.87
N ILE A 141 8.55 -2.40 -0.72
CA ILE A 141 8.36 -1.69 0.56
C ILE A 141 9.62 -0.89 0.91
N LYS A 142 10.81 -1.47 0.74
CA LYS A 142 12.08 -0.74 0.88
C LYS A 142 12.13 0.48 -0.06
N GLY A 143 11.70 0.34 -1.31
CA GLY A 143 11.58 1.45 -2.26
C GLY A 143 10.71 2.59 -1.77
N LEU A 144 9.58 2.29 -1.13
CA LEU A 144 8.72 3.30 -0.49
C LEU A 144 9.48 4.08 0.61
N ILE A 145 10.27 3.40 1.43
CA ILE A 145 11.09 4.04 2.47
C ILE A 145 12.08 5.03 1.84
N TYR A 146 12.79 4.63 0.77
CA TYR A 146 13.71 5.53 0.07
C TYR A 146 12.97 6.70 -0.61
N ALA A 147 11.76 6.48 -1.14
CA ALA A 147 10.92 7.55 -1.67
C ALA A 147 10.55 8.57 -0.58
N VAL A 148 10.20 8.12 0.62
CA VAL A 148 9.94 9.00 1.78
C VAL A 148 11.18 9.79 2.19
N VAL A 149 12.35 9.16 2.18
CA VAL A 149 13.63 9.83 2.54
C VAL A 149 13.95 10.98 1.58
N ARG A 150 13.62 10.82 0.29
CA ARG A 150 13.78 11.88 -0.70
C ARG A 150 12.80 13.04 -0.54
N ASN A 151 11.64 12.79 0.09
CA ASN A 151 10.57 13.75 0.23
C ASN A 151 10.41 14.19 1.70
N LYS A 152 11.14 15.24 2.09
CA LYS A 152 11.17 15.75 3.48
C LYS A 152 9.81 16.24 3.99
N ASN A 153 8.93 16.67 3.10
CA ASN A 153 7.60 17.20 3.44
C ASN A 153 6.56 16.11 3.73
N VAL A 154 6.87 14.83 3.49
CA VAL A 154 5.94 13.73 3.71
C VAL A 154 5.93 13.34 5.19
N ARG A 155 4.82 13.46 5.89
CA ARG A 155 4.64 12.88 7.24
C ARG A 155 3.83 11.59 7.21
N TYR A 156 2.91 11.46 6.25
CA TYR A 156 1.96 10.36 6.22
C TYR A 156 2.13 9.50 4.98
N LEU A 157 1.96 8.19 5.10
CA LEU A 157 1.61 7.33 3.98
C LEU A 157 0.12 7.04 4.07
N LEU A 158 -0.60 7.18 2.96
CA LEU A 158 -2.01 6.82 2.90
C LEU A 158 -2.36 6.18 1.58
N GLY A 159 -3.45 5.43 1.54
CA GLY A 159 -3.89 4.78 0.31
C GLY A 159 -5.00 3.78 0.58
N PRO A 160 -5.61 3.20 -0.46
CA PRO A 160 -6.51 2.08 -0.29
C PRO A 160 -5.72 0.78 -0.17
N VAL A 161 -6.08 -0.06 0.80
CA VAL A 161 -5.70 -1.47 0.83
C VAL A 161 -6.95 -2.33 0.65
N SER A 162 -6.90 -3.26 -0.30
CA SER A 162 -8.08 -4.00 -0.74
C SER A 162 -8.20 -5.35 -0.03
N ILE A 163 -9.44 -5.73 0.24
CA ILE A 163 -9.87 -7.09 0.59
C ILE A 163 -10.80 -7.54 -0.54
N SER A 164 -10.28 -8.44 -1.40
CA SER A 164 -10.98 -8.98 -2.57
C SER A 164 -12.41 -9.44 -2.31
N SER A 165 -13.28 -9.29 -3.32
CA SER A 165 -14.66 -9.79 -3.26
C SER A 165 -14.77 -11.31 -3.33
N TRP A 166 -13.72 -12.02 -3.72
CA TRP A 166 -13.65 -13.49 -3.69
C TRP A 166 -13.74 -14.05 -2.28
N TYR A 167 -13.40 -13.26 -1.25
CA TYR A 167 -13.72 -13.62 0.12
C TYR A 167 -15.24 -13.56 0.32
N PRO A 168 -15.87 -14.64 0.82
CA PRO A 168 -17.28 -14.60 1.21
C PRO A 168 -17.55 -13.43 2.17
N LYS A 169 -18.72 -12.80 2.04
CA LYS A 169 -19.07 -11.57 2.78
C LYS A 169 -18.90 -11.72 4.29
N PHE A 170 -19.20 -12.91 4.83
CA PHE A 170 -18.95 -13.25 6.23
C PHE A 170 -17.49 -13.06 6.65
N TYR A 171 -16.53 -13.63 5.92
CA TYR A 171 -15.10 -13.49 6.24
C TYR A 171 -14.60 -12.07 6.06
N ARG A 172 -15.05 -11.34 5.03
CA ARG A 172 -14.77 -9.90 4.89
C ARG A 172 -15.29 -9.11 6.09
N SER A 173 -16.49 -9.45 6.58
CA SER A 173 -17.09 -8.81 7.75
C SER A 173 -16.29 -9.05 9.02
N LEU A 174 -15.78 -10.27 9.23
CA LEU A 174 -14.89 -10.57 10.35
C LEU A 174 -13.54 -9.84 10.25
N MET A 175 -12.97 -9.75 9.04
CA MET A 175 -11.75 -8.98 8.81
C MET A 175 -11.97 -7.49 9.13
N VAL A 176 -12.99 -6.86 8.54
CA VAL A 176 -13.31 -5.45 8.79
C VAL A 176 -13.60 -5.20 10.26
N TYR A 177 -14.32 -6.11 10.93
CA TYR A 177 -14.59 -6.02 12.37
C TYR A 177 -13.28 -6.03 13.18
N TYR A 178 -12.40 -7.00 12.93
CA TYR A 178 -11.09 -7.08 13.58
C TYR A 178 -10.26 -5.81 13.35
N LEU A 179 -10.20 -5.33 12.12
CA LEU A 179 -9.44 -4.15 11.73
C LEU A 179 -9.99 -2.87 12.39
N ARG A 180 -11.31 -2.69 12.44
CA ARG A 180 -11.95 -1.58 13.17
C ARG A 180 -11.65 -1.63 14.66
N LYS A 181 -11.72 -2.80 15.28
CA LYS A 181 -11.53 -2.95 16.73
C LYS A 181 -10.08 -2.78 17.16
N MET A 182 -9.12 -3.27 16.37
CA MET A 182 -7.71 -3.36 16.77
C MET A 182 -6.80 -2.33 16.10
N HIS A 183 -7.19 -1.79 14.94
CA HIS A 183 -6.32 -0.98 14.08
C HIS A 183 -7.00 0.28 13.52
N SER A 184 -8.02 0.80 14.21
CA SER A 184 -8.69 2.04 13.80
C SER A 184 -7.81 3.28 14.00
N ALA A 185 -8.00 4.28 13.14
CA ALA A 185 -7.43 5.63 13.28
C ALA A 185 -8.24 6.55 14.23
N GLY A 186 -9.23 6.00 14.95
CA GLY A 186 -10.01 6.71 15.96
C GLY A 186 -10.83 7.85 15.36
N ASP A 187 -10.68 9.05 15.93
CA ASP A 187 -11.49 10.22 15.56
C ASP A 187 -11.31 10.68 14.10
N LEU A 188 -10.25 10.23 13.41
CA LEU A 188 -10.05 10.55 11.99
C LEU A 188 -11.15 9.97 11.08
N GLU A 189 -11.85 8.91 11.50
CA GLU A 189 -12.98 8.35 10.75
C GLU A 189 -14.07 9.40 10.49
N LYS A 190 -14.24 10.38 11.39
CA LYS A 190 -15.24 11.47 11.27
C LYS A 190 -14.95 12.43 10.11
N TYR A 191 -13.74 12.42 9.57
CA TYR A 191 -13.28 13.35 8.55
C TYR A 191 -13.02 12.67 7.19
N ALA A 192 -13.30 11.38 7.07
CA ALA A 192 -13.20 10.62 5.83
C ALA A 192 -14.44 9.75 5.66
N THR A 193 -15.35 10.17 4.79
CA THR A 193 -16.62 9.49 4.54
C THR A 193 -16.49 8.59 3.31
N PRO A 194 -16.73 7.27 3.39
CA PRO A 194 -16.68 6.39 2.22
C PRO A 194 -17.83 6.71 1.26
N ARG A 195 -17.59 6.67 -0.05
CA ARG A 195 -18.63 6.91 -1.05
C ARG A 195 -19.65 5.77 -1.12
N ASN A 196 -19.17 4.54 -0.96
CA ASN A 196 -19.94 3.31 -0.92
C ASN A 196 -19.58 2.56 0.37
N PRO A 197 -20.23 2.83 1.51
CA PRO A 197 -19.88 2.20 2.78
C PRO A 197 -20.03 0.68 2.74
N PHE A 198 -19.09 -0.03 3.37
CA PHE A 198 -19.20 -1.47 3.56
C PHE A 198 -20.18 -1.81 4.69
N PHE A 199 -21.20 -2.63 4.38
CA PHE A 199 -22.15 -3.16 5.35
C PHE A 199 -21.81 -4.61 5.70
N PRO A 200 -21.38 -4.89 6.95
CA PRO A 200 -21.04 -6.24 7.36
C PRO A 200 -22.25 -7.16 7.41
N ASP A 201 -22.00 -8.45 7.24
CA ASP A 201 -22.96 -9.54 7.41
C ASP A 201 -22.30 -10.65 8.23
N TYR A 202 -22.73 -10.78 9.48
CA TYR A 202 -22.24 -11.80 10.42
C TYR A 202 -23.14 -13.03 10.47
N LEU A 203 -24.09 -13.18 9.55
CA LEU A 203 -25.12 -14.21 9.58
C LEU A 203 -25.85 -14.22 10.93
N ARG A 204 -25.96 -15.38 11.58
CA ARG A 204 -26.58 -15.53 12.92
C ARG A 204 -25.55 -15.56 14.05
N SER A 205 -24.34 -15.06 13.82
CA SER A 205 -23.24 -15.09 14.79
C SER A 205 -22.98 -13.71 15.39
N ASN A 206 -22.62 -13.68 16.68
CA ASN A 206 -22.09 -12.49 17.32
C ASN A 206 -20.57 -12.39 17.07
N PRO A 207 -20.06 -11.34 16.41
CA PRO A 207 -18.63 -11.22 16.15
C PRO A 207 -17.78 -11.09 17.42
N ASP A 208 -18.30 -10.50 18.50
CA ASP A 208 -17.57 -10.39 19.77
C ASP A 208 -17.29 -11.77 20.38
N ASP A 209 -18.33 -12.62 20.45
CA ASP A 209 -18.22 -13.97 21.00
C ASP A 209 -17.34 -14.85 20.10
N LEU A 210 -17.51 -14.73 18.79
CA LEU A 210 -16.76 -15.53 17.81
C LEU A 210 -15.26 -15.22 17.85
N LEU A 211 -14.89 -13.97 18.10
CA LEU A 211 -13.51 -13.49 18.08
C LEU A 211 -12.86 -13.42 19.46
N ALA A 212 -13.59 -13.78 20.53
CA ALA A 212 -13.10 -13.74 21.91
C ALA A 212 -11.77 -14.50 22.09
N GLY A 213 -10.74 -13.80 22.55
CA GLY A 213 -9.38 -14.35 22.74
C GLY A 213 -8.66 -14.79 21.46
N LYS A 214 -9.15 -14.36 20.28
CA LYS A 214 -8.55 -14.67 18.97
C LYS A 214 -7.93 -13.44 18.28
N THR A 215 -8.07 -12.25 18.86
CA THR A 215 -7.67 -10.98 18.22
C THR A 215 -6.43 -10.33 18.82
N ASP A 216 -5.79 -10.94 19.83
CA ASP A 216 -4.66 -10.31 20.55
C ASP A 216 -3.47 -9.98 19.63
N THR A 217 -3.23 -10.79 18.60
CA THR A 217 -2.18 -10.55 17.60
C THR A 217 -2.71 -10.80 16.20
N ILE A 218 -2.06 -10.20 15.19
CA ILE A 218 -2.36 -10.40 13.77
C ILE A 218 -2.27 -11.90 13.42
N GLU A 219 -1.24 -12.59 13.92
CA GLU A 219 -1.02 -14.02 13.68
C GLU A 219 -2.06 -14.92 14.36
N LYS A 220 -2.59 -14.53 15.53
CA LYS A 220 -3.69 -15.26 16.16
C LYS A 220 -4.97 -15.15 15.34
N PHE A 221 -5.32 -13.94 14.89
CA PHE A 221 -6.50 -13.70 14.07
C PHE A 221 -6.37 -14.39 12.70
N ASP A 222 -5.23 -14.26 12.01
CA ASP A 222 -4.98 -14.89 10.70
C ASP A 222 -5.09 -16.42 10.78
N ARG A 223 -4.53 -17.05 11.84
CA ARG A 223 -4.66 -18.50 12.06
C ARG A 223 -6.09 -18.92 12.39
N PHE A 224 -6.83 -18.10 13.14
CA PHE A 224 -8.22 -18.38 13.44
C PHE A 224 -9.08 -18.36 12.18
N LEU A 225 -8.92 -17.31 11.37
CA LEU A 225 -9.62 -17.17 10.09
C LEU A 225 -9.32 -18.34 9.15
N LEU A 226 -8.03 -18.74 9.05
CA LEU A 226 -7.60 -19.89 8.26
C LEU A 226 -8.29 -21.18 8.72
N ARG A 227 -8.34 -21.43 10.02
CA ARG A 227 -8.98 -22.63 10.57
C ARG A 227 -10.50 -22.65 10.36
N MET A 228 -11.16 -21.51 10.54
CA MET A 228 -12.61 -21.36 10.35
C MET A 228 -13.03 -21.52 8.89
N SER A 229 -12.13 -21.22 7.97
CA SER A 229 -12.35 -21.35 6.52
C SER A 229 -11.82 -22.65 5.94
N ASN A 230 -11.60 -23.69 6.75
CA ASN A 230 -11.05 -24.97 6.29
C ASN A 230 -9.74 -24.83 5.49
N ASN A 231 -8.88 -23.91 5.92
CA ASN A 231 -7.61 -23.53 5.31
C ASN A 231 -7.69 -22.75 3.98
N GLU A 232 -8.82 -22.11 3.69
CA GLU A 232 -8.98 -21.32 2.45
C GLU A 232 -8.56 -19.85 2.61
N TYR A 233 -9.05 -19.16 3.65
CA TYR A 233 -8.95 -17.70 3.74
C TYR A 233 -7.98 -17.23 4.81
N ARG A 234 -7.12 -16.29 4.42
CA ARG A 234 -6.22 -15.53 5.31
C ARG A 234 -6.42 -14.04 5.13
N LEU A 235 -5.93 -13.24 6.08
CA LEU A 235 -5.78 -11.82 5.85
C LEU A 235 -4.91 -11.60 4.61
N PRO A 236 -5.28 -10.66 3.71
CA PRO A 236 -4.45 -10.32 2.57
C PRO A 236 -3.02 -9.98 3.02
N THR A 237 -2.03 -10.45 2.26
CA THR A 237 -0.61 -10.30 2.62
C THR A 237 -0.24 -8.83 2.82
N LEU A 238 -0.74 -7.95 1.95
CA LEU A 238 -0.47 -6.52 2.01
C LEU A 238 -1.09 -5.85 3.24
N VAL A 239 -2.33 -6.20 3.60
CA VAL A 239 -2.97 -5.78 4.85
C VAL A 239 -2.07 -6.14 6.04
N LYS A 240 -1.62 -7.40 6.13
CA LYS A 240 -0.73 -7.84 7.22
C LYS A 240 0.58 -7.03 7.27
N LYS A 241 1.17 -6.68 6.13
CA LYS A 241 2.40 -5.88 6.08
C LYS A 241 2.18 -4.47 6.59
N TYR A 242 1.08 -3.82 6.21
CA TYR A 242 0.75 -2.49 6.73
C TYR A 242 0.49 -2.50 8.24
N LEU A 243 -0.24 -3.49 8.76
CA LEU A 243 -0.48 -3.59 10.20
C LEU A 243 0.81 -3.78 11.00
N LYS A 244 1.78 -4.54 10.48
CA LYS A 244 3.08 -4.77 11.15
C LYS A 244 3.93 -3.52 11.30
N ILE A 245 3.77 -2.54 10.42
CA ILE A 245 4.43 -1.23 10.54
C ILE A 245 3.57 -0.21 11.28
N ASN A 246 2.56 -0.67 12.05
CA ASN A 246 1.63 0.13 12.84
C ASN A 246 0.76 1.10 11.99
N CYS A 247 0.43 0.70 10.77
CA CYS A 247 -0.54 1.45 9.98
C CYS A 247 -1.95 1.29 10.56
N LYS A 248 -2.70 2.39 10.60
CA LYS A 248 -4.11 2.42 11.03
C LYS A 248 -5.02 2.44 9.81
N ILE A 249 -6.29 2.07 10.00
CA ILE A 249 -7.32 2.17 8.97
C ILE A 249 -8.36 3.18 9.42
N VAL A 250 -8.62 4.17 8.57
CA VAL A 250 -9.53 5.28 8.85
C VAL A 250 -10.98 4.88 8.60
N THR A 251 -11.28 4.33 7.43
CA THR A 251 -12.65 3.93 7.05
C THR A 251 -12.61 2.90 5.91
N TYR A 252 -13.79 2.41 5.49
CA TYR A 252 -13.93 1.30 4.55
C TYR A 252 -14.96 1.63 3.45
N ASN A 253 -14.54 1.49 2.21
CA ASN A 253 -15.35 1.70 1.01
C ASN A 253 -15.46 0.39 0.21
N VAL A 254 -16.57 0.17 -0.47
CA VAL A 254 -16.70 -0.89 -1.50
C VAL A 254 -16.43 -0.24 -2.85
N ASP A 255 -15.51 -0.79 -3.63
CA ASP A 255 -15.17 -0.24 -4.96
C ASP A 255 -15.82 -1.09 -6.08
N PRO A 256 -16.92 -0.63 -6.71
CA PRO A 256 -17.55 -1.35 -7.82
C PRO A 256 -16.66 -1.42 -9.06
N ASP A 257 -15.79 -0.42 -9.28
CA ASP A 257 -14.92 -0.33 -10.44
C ASP A 257 -13.68 -1.25 -10.32
N PHE A 258 -13.49 -1.84 -9.13
CA PHE A 258 -12.42 -2.77 -8.80
C PHE A 258 -12.95 -4.12 -8.29
N ASN A 259 -14.02 -4.61 -8.94
CA ASN A 259 -14.69 -5.88 -8.67
C ASN A 259 -15.26 -6.02 -7.25
N TYR A 260 -15.85 -4.94 -6.71
CA TYR A 260 -16.53 -4.91 -5.41
C TYR A 260 -15.65 -5.35 -4.23
N CYS A 261 -14.34 -5.12 -4.31
CA CYS A 261 -13.43 -5.28 -3.18
C CYS A 261 -13.78 -4.28 -2.07
N VAL A 262 -13.37 -4.58 -0.85
CA VAL A 262 -13.46 -3.65 0.28
C VAL A 262 -12.12 -2.95 0.43
N ASP A 263 -12.08 -1.65 0.20
CA ASP A 263 -10.92 -0.82 0.38
C ASP A 263 -10.93 -0.17 1.76
N GLY A 264 -9.93 -0.51 2.58
CA GLY A 264 -9.62 0.24 3.79
C GLY A 264 -8.72 1.41 3.46
N LEU A 265 -9.09 2.63 3.87
CA LEU A 265 -8.20 3.79 3.81
C LEU A 265 -7.12 3.64 4.88
N VAL A 266 -5.94 3.20 4.49
CA VAL A 266 -4.80 3.09 5.39
C VAL A 266 -4.16 4.45 5.63
N LEU A 267 -3.66 4.66 6.84
CA LEU A 267 -2.92 5.84 7.27
C LEU A 267 -1.77 5.43 8.18
N LEU A 268 -0.55 5.80 7.83
CA LEU A 268 0.64 5.61 8.62
C LEU A 268 1.27 6.97 8.92
N ASP A 269 1.37 7.34 10.20
CA ASP A 269 2.25 8.43 10.62
C ASP A 269 3.67 7.89 10.69
N LEU A 270 4.59 8.50 9.92
CA LEU A 270 5.99 8.07 9.88
C LEU A 270 6.68 8.14 11.25
N LYS A 271 6.13 8.90 12.21
CA LYS A 271 6.62 8.97 13.60
C LYS A 271 6.25 7.73 14.44
N GLU A 272 5.25 6.96 14.02
CA GLU A 272 4.75 5.79 14.76
C GLU A 272 5.23 4.46 14.16
N VAL A 273 6.15 4.52 13.20
CA VAL A 273 6.67 3.34 12.51
C VAL A 273 7.52 2.51 13.47
N SER A 274 7.44 1.19 13.35
CA SER A 274 8.30 0.28 14.11
C SER A 274 9.78 0.43 13.70
N ARG A 275 10.64 0.77 14.67
CA ARG A 275 12.10 0.86 14.47
C ARG A 275 12.69 -0.45 13.96
N SER A 276 12.28 -1.59 14.53
CA SER A 276 12.82 -2.90 14.16
C SER A 276 12.51 -3.26 12.71
N GLU A 277 11.32 -2.90 12.22
CA GLU A 277 10.93 -3.12 10.82
C GLU A 277 11.75 -2.23 9.87
N ILE A 278 11.97 -0.95 10.20
CA ILE A 278 12.81 -0.06 9.38
C ILE A 278 14.27 -0.53 9.35
N GLU A 279 14.81 -0.97 10.48
CA GLU A 279 16.17 -1.51 10.55
C GLU A 279 16.31 -2.82 9.77
N ALA A 280 15.30 -3.68 9.78
CA ALA A 280 15.30 -4.93 9.00
C ALA A 280 15.27 -4.64 7.49
N LEU A 281 14.48 -3.66 7.05
CA LEU A 281 14.35 -3.26 5.64
C LEU A 281 15.59 -2.54 5.08
N THR A 282 16.39 -1.91 5.95
CA THR A 282 17.56 -1.10 5.57
C THR A 282 18.90 -1.76 5.90
N LYS A 283 18.88 -3.03 6.30
CA LYS A 283 20.08 -3.77 6.70
C LYS A 283 21.07 -3.89 5.53
N GLY A 284 22.32 -3.47 5.77
CA GLY A 284 23.44 -3.62 4.82
C GLY A 284 23.52 -2.55 3.74
N GLU A 285 22.71 -1.49 3.82
CA GLU A 285 22.65 -0.44 2.79
C GLU A 285 23.40 0.83 3.18
N ALA A 286 23.95 1.50 2.16
CA ALA A 286 24.51 2.84 2.31
C ALA A 286 23.41 3.86 2.65
N GLY A 287 23.72 4.80 3.54
CA GLY A 287 22.78 5.86 3.94
C GLY A 287 21.71 5.44 4.96
N ARG A 288 21.84 4.26 5.59
CA ARG A 288 20.95 3.79 6.66
C ARG A 288 20.74 4.84 7.76
N GLU A 289 21.79 5.56 8.16
CA GLU A 289 21.69 6.61 9.19
C GLU A 289 20.71 7.71 8.81
N LYS A 290 20.73 8.17 7.54
CA LYS A 290 19.78 9.17 7.03
C LYS A 290 18.35 8.62 7.03
N VAL A 291 18.17 7.33 6.79
CA VAL A 291 16.85 6.68 6.91
C VAL A 291 16.42 6.68 8.37
N LEU A 292 17.26 6.24 9.30
CA LEU A 292 16.89 6.19 10.72
C LEU A 292 16.57 7.59 11.27
N GLU A 293 17.38 8.60 10.94
CA GLU A 293 17.12 10.00 11.28
C GLU A 293 15.77 10.48 10.73
N ARG A 294 15.45 10.15 9.48
CA ARG A 294 14.19 10.53 8.83
C ARG A 294 12.94 10.04 9.56
N PHE A 295 13.05 8.90 10.23
CA PHE A 295 11.99 8.26 11.01
C PHE A 295 12.11 8.57 12.52
N GLY A 296 13.00 9.48 12.92
CA GLY A 296 13.15 9.92 14.31
C GLY A 296 13.94 8.95 15.20
N PHE A 297 14.66 7.98 14.62
CA PHE A 297 15.50 7.04 15.34
C PHE A 297 16.94 7.54 15.39
N THR A 298 17.21 8.65 16.07
CA THR A 298 18.59 9.05 16.36
C THR A 298 19.15 8.16 17.46
N GLN A 299 20.45 7.83 17.38
CA GLN A 299 21.15 7.32 18.57
C GLN A 299 21.14 8.45 19.59
N GLY A 300 20.53 8.23 20.75
CA GLY A 300 20.76 9.10 21.88
C GLY A 300 22.27 9.16 22.11
N THR A 301 22.82 10.36 22.14
CA THR A 301 24.04 10.64 22.88
C THR A 301 23.77 10.18 24.32
N GLY A 302 24.20 8.96 24.65
CA GLY A 302 24.30 8.54 26.03
C GLY A 302 25.28 9.48 26.72
N SER A 303 24.74 10.38 27.54
CA SER A 303 25.45 11.02 28.65
C SER A 303 25.76 9.98 29.72
#